data_AF-A0A2G6L3V6-F1
#
_entry.id   AF-A0A2G6L3V6-F1
#
_cell.length_a   1.000
_cell.length_b   1.000
_cell.length_c   1.000
_cell.angle_alpha   90.00
_cell.angle_beta   90.00
_cell.angle_gamma   90.00
#
_symmetry.space_group_name_H-M   'P 1'
#
loop_
_entity.id
_entity.type
_entity.pdbx_description
1 polymer ?
#
loop_
_entity_poly.entity_id
_entity_poly.type
_entity_poly.pdbx_seq_one_letter_code
_entity_poly.pdbx_strand_id
1 'polypeptide(L)'
;MPKFMTVTDGKTADITAGREIDFPKGSIVVCDRGYTDYQWYNDLSNKGIFFVSRLKKNARYRVVKTHEVPKNKGVVSDETIALVARKYKGYRHLRRVKYIDKNHQDGPKTYVFVTNHFKLSPRTIADIYKSRWEVELFFKWIKQNLKIKSFLGESKNAVMTQIWVAMCAYLIVNFIKVQSKTTKTMRQVLRLLSLNAFEKMTL
;
A
#
# COMPACT_ATOMS: atom_id res chain seq x y z
N MET A 1 -10.19 -5.87 0.64
CA MET A 1 -10.39 -6.18 -0.80
C MET A 1 -10.16 -4.91 -1.60
N PRO A 2 -9.66 -4.97 -2.85
CA PRO A 2 -9.51 -3.78 -3.68
C PRO A 2 -10.86 -3.10 -3.88
N LYS A 3 -10.90 -1.77 -3.66
CA LYS A 3 -12.12 -0.95 -3.78
C LYS A 3 -12.06 -0.01 -4.99
N PHE A 4 -10.87 0.40 -5.38
CA PHE A 4 -10.61 1.29 -6.50
C PHE A 4 -9.42 0.77 -7.31
N MET A 5 -9.46 0.99 -8.62
CA MET A 5 -8.35 0.70 -9.52
C MET A 5 -8.31 1.78 -10.59
N THR A 6 -7.15 2.40 -10.75
CA THR A 6 -6.88 3.35 -11.83
C THR A 6 -5.84 2.73 -12.75
N VAL A 7 -6.12 2.69 -14.05
CA VAL A 7 -5.18 2.21 -15.07
C VAL A 7 -4.65 3.43 -15.80
N THR A 8 -3.36 3.72 -15.66
CA THR A 8 -2.68 4.82 -16.36
C THR A 8 -1.85 4.27 -17.53
N ASP A 9 -1.42 5.15 -18.42
CA ASP A 9 -0.32 4.82 -19.32
C ASP A 9 1.01 4.72 -18.55
N GLY A 10 2.04 4.14 -19.19
CA GLY A 10 3.36 3.98 -18.58
C GLY A 10 4.18 5.27 -18.47
N LYS A 11 3.64 6.42 -18.92
CA LYS A 11 4.34 7.72 -18.90
C LYS A 11 3.86 8.62 -17.77
N THR A 12 2.67 8.36 -17.23
CA THR A 12 2.08 9.12 -16.14
C THR A 12 2.76 8.77 -14.82
N ALA A 13 3.21 9.78 -14.08
CA ALA A 13 3.73 9.57 -12.73
C ALA A 13 2.60 9.07 -11.81
N ASP A 14 2.83 7.96 -11.10
CA ASP A 14 1.79 7.32 -10.28
C ASP A 14 1.09 8.25 -9.27
N ILE A 15 1.78 9.32 -8.84
CA ILE A 15 1.23 10.30 -7.91
C ILE A 15 0.06 11.08 -8.49
N THR A 16 0.00 11.23 -9.82
CA THR A 16 -1.10 11.89 -10.51
C THR A 16 -2.41 11.16 -10.25
N ALA A 17 -2.42 9.82 -10.42
CA ALA A 17 -3.59 9.00 -10.10
C ALA A 17 -3.93 9.04 -8.60
N GLY A 18 -2.92 9.09 -7.72
CA GLY A 18 -3.14 9.19 -6.27
C GLY A 18 -3.86 10.48 -5.84
N ARG A 19 -3.68 11.59 -6.57
CA ARG A 19 -4.33 12.88 -6.29
C ARG A 19 -5.80 12.92 -6.71
N GLU A 20 -6.20 12.09 -7.67
CA GLU A 20 -7.57 12.02 -8.18
C GLU A 20 -8.51 11.22 -7.24
N ILE A 21 -7.94 10.43 -6.33
CA ILE A 21 -8.72 9.64 -5.39
C ILE A 21 -9.19 10.51 -4.23
N ASP A 22 -10.51 10.57 -4.03
CA ASP A 22 -11.10 11.19 -2.86
C ASP A 22 -11.17 10.20 -1.70
N PHE A 23 -10.37 10.44 -0.66
CA PHE A 23 -10.31 9.56 0.52
C PHE A 23 -11.23 10.11 1.62
N PRO A 24 -12.04 9.25 2.27
CA PRO A 24 -12.83 9.66 3.41
C PRO A 24 -11.97 10.23 4.54
N LYS A 25 -12.47 11.26 5.23
CA LYS A 25 -11.82 11.84 6.41
C LYS A 25 -11.51 10.76 7.46
N GLY A 26 -10.32 10.83 8.05
CA GLY A 26 -9.83 9.82 9.02
C GLY A 26 -9.15 8.60 8.39
N SER A 27 -9.16 8.46 7.05
CA SER A 27 -8.41 7.41 6.36
C SER A 27 -6.90 7.54 6.58
N ILE A 28 -6.17 6.42 6.51
CA ILE A 28 -4.70 6.39 6.51
C ILE A 28 -4.21 5.90 5.15
N VAL A 29 -3.59 6.77 4.37
CA VAL A 29 -3.04 6.45 3.05
C VAL A 29 -1.59 5.97 3.20
N VAL A 30 -1.30 4.75 2.73
CA VAL A 30 0.06 4.19 2.76
C VAL A 30 0.71 4.37 1.39
N CYS A 31 1.80 5.13 1.34
CA CYS A 31 2.46 5.49 0.09
C CYS A 31 3.88 4.95 0.04
N ASP A 32 4.32 4.41 -1.11
CA ASP A 32 5.73 4.09 -1.30
C ASP A 32 6.58 5.37 -1.41
N ARG A 33 7.89 5.23 -1.23
CA ARG A 33 8.90 6.28 -1.38
C ARG A 33 8.80 7.02 -2.73
N GLY A 34 8.37 6.34 -3.79
CA GLY A 34 8.17 6.91 -5.13
C GLY A 34 7.11 8.02 -5.15
N TYR A 35 6.11 7.96 -4.27
CA TYR A 35 4.98 8.88 -4.19
C TYR A 35 5.25 10.06 -3.24
N THR A 36 6.53 10.32 -2.90
CA THR A 36 6.84 11.42 -1.98
C THR A 36 6.65 12.76 -2.68
N ASP A 37 5.54 13.40 -2.35
CA ASP A 37 5.24 14.80 -2.62
C ASP A 37 4.64 15.42 -1.37
N TYR A 38 5.37 16.37 -0.81
CA TYR A 38 4.93 17.00 0.42
C TYR A 38 3.71 17.89 0.20
N GLN A 39 3.52 18.49 -0.98
CA GLN A 39 2.36 19.33 -1.25
C GLN A 39 1.08 18.52 -1.17
N TRP A 40 1.08 17.37 -1.83
CA TRP A 40 -0.02 16.43 -1.70
C TRP A 40 -0.22 15.96 -0.25
N TYR A 41 0.86 15.69 0.50
CA TYR A 41 0.74 15.35 1.93
C TYR A 41 0.12 16.47 2.77
N ASN A 42 0.41 17.72 2.45
CA ASN A 42 -0.23 18.87 3.10
C ASN A 42 -1.72 18.93 2.77
N ASP A 43 -2.09 18.71 1.51
CA ASP A 43 -3.48 18.68 1.07
C ASP A 43 -4.28 17.56 1.74
N LEU A 44 -3.72 16.34 1.82
CA LEU A 44 -4.31 15.24 2.59
C LEU A 44 -4.52 15.65 4.06
N SER A 45 -3.51 16.28 4.66
CA SER A 45 -3.56 16.71 6.04
C SER A 45 -4.58 17.84 6.29
N ASN A 46 -4.81 18.72 5.30
CA ASN A 46 -5.85 19.76 5.33
C ASN A 46 -7.25 19.14 5.27
N LYS A 47 -7.42 18.06 4.49
CA LYS A 47 -8.67 17.28 4.39
C LYS A 47 -8.93 16.36 5.60
N GLY A 48 -8.04 16.34 6.59
CA GLY A 48 -8.15 15.44 7.75
C GLY A 48 -7.89 13.96 7.41
N ILE A 49 -7.10 13.72 6.36
CA ILE A 49 -6.62 12.41 5.95
C ILE A 49 -5.19 12.23 6.49
N PHE A 50 -4.92 11.05 7.03
CA PHE A 50 -3.59 10.68 7.48
C PHE A 50 -2.80 9.97 6.39
N PHE A 51 -1.47 9.98 6.48
CA PHE A 51 -0.62 9.22 5.59
C PHE A 51 0.54 8.56 6.33
N VAL A 52 1.06 7.46 5.78
CA VAL A 52 2.33 6.85 6.19
C VAL A 52 3.16 6.57 4.94
N SER A 53 4.37 7.12 4.89
CA SER A 53 5.26 6.97 3.74
C SER A 53 6.71 6.72 4.19
N ARG A 54 7.57 6.31 3.25
CA ARG A 54 9.01 6.23 3.46
C ARG A 54 9.64 7.61 3.38
N LEU A 55 10.48 7.94 4.34
CA LEU A 55 11.32 9.11 4.21
C LEU A 55 12.39 8.88 3.12
N LYS A 56 12.50 9.81 2.16
CA LYS A 56 13.57 9.78 1.15
C LYS A 56 14.94 9.91 1.83
N LYS A 57 15.94 9.15 1.36
CA LYS A 57 17.30 9.13 1.95
C LYS A 57 17.97 10.50 1.93
N ASN A 58 17.70 11.31 0.90
CA ASN A 58 18.22 12.67 0.74
C ASN A 58 17.29 13.76 1.31
N ALA A 59 16.25 13.39 2.06
CA ALA A 59 15.37 14.37 2.68
C ALA A 59 16.13 15.17 3.75
N ARG A 60 16.15 16.50 3.60
CA ARG A 60 16.74 17.41 4.60
C ARG A 60 15.66 17.85 5.58
N TYR A 61 15.90 17.59 6.86
CA TYR A 61 14.98 17.93 7.94
C TYR A 61 15.75 18.35 9.19
N ARG A 62 15.07 19.07 10.08
CA ARG A 62 15.52 19.39 11.43
C ARG A 62 14.60 18.69 12.43
N VAL A 63 15.19 18.06 13.45
CA VAL A 63 14.42 17.52 14.58
C VAL A 63 13.95 18.68 15.46
N VAL A 64 12.65 18.72 15.73
CA VAL A 64 12.00 19.74 16.57
C VAL A 64 11.74 19.19 17.97
N LYS A 65 11.33 17.92 18.06
CA LYS A 65 11.08 17.24 19.33
C LYS A 65 11.37 15.75 19.19
N THR A 66 11.96 15.15 20.21
CA THR A 66 12.08 13.70 20.34
C THR A 66 11.03 13.21 21.33
N HIS A 67 10.36 12.11 21.00
CA HIS A 67 9.35 11.46 21.84
C HIS A 67 9.94 10.22 22.50
N GLU A 68 9.34 9.82 23.62
CA GLU A 68 9.70 8.56 24.27
C GLU A 68 9.38 7.37 23.38
N VAL A 69 10.31 6.43 23.34
CA VAL A 69 10.21 5.24 22.50
C VAL A 69 9.94 4.02 23.40
N PRO A 70 8.92 3.20 23.08
CA PRO A 70 8.68 1.98 23.83
C PRO A 70 9.85 1.00 23.66
N LYS A 71 10.45 0.58 24.77
CA LYS A 71 11.52 -0.43 24.79
C LYS A 71 11.04 -1.74 24.17
N ASN A 72 11.94 -2.48 23.52
CA ASN A 72 11.72 -3.82 22.96
C ASN A 72 10.69 -3.98 21.82
N LYS A 73 10.25 -2.89 21.16
CA LYS A 73 9.30 -2.99 20.03
C LYS A 73 9.92 -2.79 18.64
N GLY A 74 11.25 -2.79 18.54
CA GLY A 74 11.97 -2.53 17.27
C GLY A 74 11.98 -1.06 16.85
N VAL A 75 11.27 -0.17 17.55
CA VAL A 75 11.32 1.27 17.33
C VAL A 75 12.64 1.81 17.91
N VAL A 76 13.36 2.58 17.10
CA VAL A 76 14.66 3.17 17.45
C VAL A 76 14.53 4.63 17.79
N SER A 77 13.71 5.37 17.04
CA SER A 77 13.44 6.77 17.34
C SER A 77 12.05 7.18 16.86
N ASP A 78 11.46 8.13 17.57
CA ASP A 78 10.19 8.76 17.26
C ASP A 78 10.33 10.26 17.47
N GLU A 79 10.19 11.04 16.40
CA GLU A 79 10.58 12.44 16.37
C GLU A 79 9.56 13.27 15.62
N THR A 80 9.32 14.49 16.10
CA THR A 80 8.72 15.56 15.29
C THR A 80 9.82 16.25 14.51
N ILE A 81 9.67 16.33 13.18
CA ILE A 81 10.61 16.95 12.27
C ILE A 81 9.98 18.09 11.47
N ALA A 82 10.79 19.05 11.07
CA ALA A 82 10.45 20.09 10.10
C ALA A 82 11.34 19.93 8.85
N LEU A 83 10.76 19.98 7.66
CA LEU A 83 11.51 19.86 6.40
C LEU A 83 12.24 21.18 6.08
N VAL A 84 13.49 21.09 5.63
CA VAL A 84 14.40 22.25 5.51
C VAL A 84 14.35 22.91 4.12
N ALA A 85 13.76 22.27 3.10
CA ALA A 85 13.85 22.79 1.73
C ALA A 85 12.99 24.04 1.50
N ARG A 86 13.58 25.05 0.83
CA ARG A 86 13.00 26.38 0.55
C ARG A 86 11.68 26.35 -0.24
N LYS A 87 11.41 25.27 -0.98
CA LYS A 87 10.14 25.02 -1.68
C LYS A 87 8.99 24.57 -0.78
N TYR A 88 9.26 24.25 0.48
CA TYR A 88 8.28 23.85 1.49
C TYR A 88 8.03 24.97 2.51
N LYS A 89 8.08 26.23 2.07
CA LYS A 89 7.71 27.39 2.90
C LYS A 89 6.25 27.22 3.36
N GLY A 90 6.04 27.15 4.67
CA GLY A 90 4.73 26.99 5.31
C GLY A 90 4.41 25.59 5.85
N TYR A 91 5.37 24.65 5.83
CA TYR A 91 5.04 23.24 6.08
C TYR A 91 4.93 22.81 7.54
N ARG A 92 3.86 22.03 7.76
CA ARG A 92 3.50 21.28 8.94
C ARG A 92 4.67 20.45 9.48
N HIS A 93 4.77 20.42 10.80
CA HIS A 93 5.53 19.41 11.52
C HIS A 93 5.08 18.01 11.11
N LEU A 94 6.02 17.14 10.73
CA LEU A 94 5.76 15.73 10.43
C LEU A 94 6.36 14.87 11.53
N ARG A 95 5.82 13.67 11.71
CA ARG A 95 6.39 12.66 12.59
C ARG A 95 7.28 11.73 11.80
N ARG A 96 8.50 11.53 12.27
CA ARG A 96 9.49 10.59 11.76
C ARG A 96 9.59 9.43 12.73
N VAL A 97 9.45 8.21 12.21
CA VAL A 97 9.60 6.98 13.00
C VAL A 97 10.71 6.13 12.39
N LYS A 98 11.75 5.83 13.16
CA LYS A 98 12.81 4.88 12.79
C LYS A 98 12.50 3.53 13.43
N TYR A 99 12.43 2.48 12.63
CA TYR A 99 12.08 1.11 13.02
C TYR A 99 13.11 0.12 12.47
N ILE A 100 13.51 -0.88 13.24
CA ILE A 100 14.36 -1.99 12.81
C ILE A 100 13.53 -3.26 12.83
N ASP A 101 13.40 -3.89 11.67
CA ASP A 101 12.89 -5.26 11.56
C ASP A 101 14.05 -6.23 11.77
N LYS A 102 14.17 -6.76 12.99
CA LYS A 102 15.22 -7.73 13.35
C LYS A 102 15.01 -9.11 12.71
N ASN A 103 13.76 -9.44 12.37
CA ASN A 103 13.37 -10.77 11.88
C ASN A 103 13.24 -10.79 10.35
N HIS A 104 13.79 -9.79 9.67
CA HIS A 104 13.79 -9.75 8.22
C HIS A 104 14.69 -10.87 7.67
N GLN A 105 14.26 -11.53 6.59
CA GLN A 105 14.91 -12.73 6.03
C GLN A 105 16.38 -12.52 5.68
N ASP A 106 16.71 -11.37 5.07
CA ASP A 106 18.10 -10.99 4.73
C ASP A 106 18.89 -10.35 5.89
N GLY A 107 18.48 -10.57 7.14
CA GLY A 107 19.05 -9.91 8.33
C GLY A 107 18.39 -8.56 8.67
N PRO A 108 18.79 -7.91 9.78
CA PRO A 108 18.10 -6.75 10.32
C PRO A 108 17.99 -5.58 9.33
N LYS A 109 16.77 -5.16 8.97
CA LYS A 109 16.53 -4.02 8.07
C LYS A 109 16.01 -2.81 8.81
N THR A 110 16.62 -1.65 8.52
CA THR A 110 16.19 -0.37 9.08
C THR A 110 15.22 0.36 8.15
N TYR A 111 14.14 0.82 8.74
CA TYR A 111 13.08 1.56 8.09
C TYR A 111 12.93 2.93 8.72
N VAL A 112 12.76 3.97 7.89
CA VAL A 112 12.44 5.33 8.34
C VAL A 112 11.14 5.75 7.65
N PHE A 113 10.14 6.03 8.47
CA PHE A 113 8.81 6.42 8.05
C PHE A 113 8.56 7.90 8.34
N VAL A 114 7.65 8.50 7.57
CA VAL A 114 7.14 9.85 7.77
C VAL A 114 5.61 9.82 7.74
N THR A 115 4.97 10.52 8.67
CA THR A 115 3.51 10.56 8.83
C THR A 115 3.05 11.87 9.45
N ASN A 116 1.80 12.27 9.20
CA ASN A 116 1.10 13.33 9.94
C ASN A 116 0.30 12.78 11.14
N HIS A 117 0.39 11.47 11.43
CA HIS A 117 -0.36 10.83 12.51
C HIS A 117 0.43 10.78 13.82
N PHE A 118 0.11 11.69 14.74
CA PHE A 118 0.81 11.80 16.04
C PHE A 118 0.21 10.96 17.17
N LYS A 119 -1.05 10.50 17.04
CA LYS A 119 -1.74 9.78 18.13
C LYS A 119 -1.44 8.28 18.20
N LEU A 120 -1.17 7.62 17.07
CA LEU A 120 -0.88 6.17 17.05
C LEU A 120 0.50 5.88 17.66
N SER A 121 0.70 4.66 18.14
CA SER A 121 2.04 4.24 18.58
C SER A 121 3.01 4.19 17.40
N PRO A 122 4.31 4.48 17.60
CA PRO A 122 5.29 4.40 16.51
C PRO A 122 5.41 2.98 15.94
N ARG A 123 5.13 1.95 16.76
CA ARG A 123 5.06 0.57 16.30
C ARG A 123 3.88 0.36 15.34
N THR A 124 2.72 0.89 15.67
CA THR A 124 1.53 0.81 14.79
C THR A 124 1.80 1.49 13.44
N ILE A 125 2.52 2.60 13.41
CA ILE A 125 2.94 3.23 12.14
C ILE A 125 3.79 2.28 11.29
N ALA A 126 4.72 1.55 11.91
CA ALA A 126 5.52 0.55 11.21
C ALA A 126 4.67 -0.62 10.70
N ASP A 127 3.73 -1.13 11.51
CA ASP A 127 2.84 -2.22 11.12
C ASP A 127 1.88 -1.80 9.99
N ILE A 128 1.37 -0.55 10.01
CA ILE A 128 0.58 0.04 8.91
C ILE A 128 1.41 0.08 7.62
N TYR A 129 2.69 0.46 7.68
CA TYR A 129 3.51 0.44 6.47
C TYR A 129 3.79 -1.00 6.00
N LYS A 130 3.89 -1.96 6.93
CA LYS A 130 4.14 -3.37 6.61
C LYS A 130 2.98 -4.00 5.82
N SER A 131 1.73 -3.59 6.06
CA SER A 131 0.57 -4.05 5.29
C SER A 131 0.66 -3.68 3.80
N ARG A 132 1.51 -2.72 3.41
CA ARG A 132 1.80 -2.43 1.99
C ARG A 132 2.29 -3.67 1.22
N TRP A 133 3.00 -4.61 1.87
CA TRP A 133 3.40 -5.86 1.23
C TRP A 133 2.23 -6.73 0.75
N GLU A 134 1.04 -6.57 1.34
CA GLU A 134 -0.17 -7.26 0.87
C GLU A 134 -0.50 -6.87 -0.58
N VAL A 135 -0.21 -5.63 -0.99
CA VAL A 135 -0.38 -5.17 -2.38
C VAL A 135 0.58 -5.90 -3.33
N GLU A 136 1.83 -6.12 -2.92
CA GLU A 136 2.80 -6.89 -3.70
C GLU A 136 2.38 -8.36 -3.81
N LEU A 137 1.90 -8.96 -2.71
CA LEU A 137 1.37 -10.32 -2.70
C LEU A 137 0.12 -10.46 -3.58
N PHE A 138 -0.75 -9.46 -3.57
CA PHE A 138 -1.92 -9.36 -4.43
C PHE A 138 -1.53 -9.38 -5.92
N PHE A 139 -0.64 -8.48 -6.35
CA PHE A 139 -0.19 -8.45 -7.74
C PHE A 139 0.59 -9.71 -8.14
N LYS A 140 1.40 -10.26 -7.22
CA LYS A 140 2.08 -11.55 -7.42
C LYS A 140 1.07 -12.66 -7.68
N TRP A 141 0.00 -12.73 -6.89
CA TRP A 141 -1.04 -13.74 -7.05
C TRP A 141 -1.75 -13.60 -8.40
N ILE A 142 -2.17 -12.39 -8.79
CA ILE A 142 -2.83 -12.16 -10.09
C ILE A 142 -1.90 -12.59 -11.23
N LYS A 143 -0.64 -12.12 -11.20
CA LYS A 143 0.34 -12.43 -12.25
C LYS A 143 0.66 -13.92 -12.38
N GLN A 144 0.58 -14.67 -11.28
CA GLN A 144 0.89 -16.10 -11.25
C GLN A 144 -0.31 -16.97 -11.63
N ASN A 145 -1.53 -16.56 -11.30
CA ASN A 145 -2.70 -17.44 -11.37
C ASN A 145 -3.71 -17.06 -12.46
N LEU A 146 -3.72 -15.81 -12.94
CA LEU A 146 -4.75 -15.29 -13.86
C LEU A 146 -4.25 -14.99 -15.28
N LYS A 147 -3.11 -15.57 -15.69
CA LYS A 147 -2.53 -15.44 -17.05
C LYS A 147 -2.44 -14.00 -17.60
N ILE A 148 -2.34 -12.98 -16.74
CA ILE A 148 -2.28 -11.56 -17.16
C ILE A 148 -0.93 -11.14 -17.75
N LYS A 149 0.05 -12.06 -17.83
CA LYS A 149 1.39 -11.78 -18.39
C LYS A 149 1.42 -11.80 -19.92
N SER A 150 0.47 -12.49 -20.54
CA SER A 150 0.30 -12.56 -22.00
C SER A 150 -1.02 -11.90 -22.35
N PHE A 151 -0.98 -10.84 -23.15
CA PHE A 151 -2.20 -10.16 -23.57
C PHE A 151 -2.84 -10.90 -24.75
N LEU A 152 -4.17 -11.03 -24.72
CA LEU A 152 -4.95 -11.65 -25.81
C LEU A 152 -5.11 -10.73 -27.02
N GLY A 153 -4.75 -9.46 -26.88
CA GLY A 153 -4.72 -8.47 -27.95
C GLY A 153 -3.93 -7.24 -27.52
N GLU A 154 -3.44 -6.48 -28.48
CA GLU A 154 -2.56 -5.32 -28.24
C GLU A 154 -3.32 -4.00 -28.10
N SER A 155 -4.62 -3.98 -28.42
CA SER A 155 -5.43 -2.77 -28.28
C SER A 155 -5.62 -2.42 -26.81
N LYS A 156 -5.67 -1.12 -26.50
CA LYS A 156 -5.93 -0.61 -25.13
C LYS A 156 -7.16 -1.27 -24.50
N ASN A 157 -8.23 -1.43 -25.28
CA ASN A 157 -9.48 -2.05 -24.82
C ASN A 157 -9.28 -3.54 -24.52
N ALA A 158 -8.56 -4.30 -25.35
CA ALA A 158 -8.28 -5.71 -25.09
C ALA A 158 -7.49 -5.90 -23.78
N VAL A 159 -6.45 -5.08 -23.58
CA VAL A 159 -5.66 -5.07 -22.35
C VAL A 159 -6.51 -4.70 -21.14
N MET A 160 -7.31 -3.63 -21.22
CA MET A 160 -8.19 -3.18 -20.13
C MET A 160 -9.22 -4.25 -19.75
N THR A 161 -9.88 -4.87 -20.73
CA THR A 161 -10.84 -5.95 -20.50
C THR A 161 -10.19 -7.12 -19.77
N GLN A 162 -8.99 -7.53 -20.19
CA GLN A 162 -8.27 -8.62 -19.53
C GLN A 162 -7.89 -8.28 -18.08
N ILE A 163 -7.49 -7.03 -17.81
CA ILE A 163 -7.23 -6.55 -16.44
C ILE A 163 -8.51 -6.61 -15.60
N TRP A 164 -9.62 -6.08 -16.10
CA TRP A 164 -10.90 -6.07 -15.37
C TRP A 164 -11.43 -7.48 -15.09
N VAL A 165 -11.38 -8.38 -16.08
CA VAL A 165 -11.77 -9.79 -15.89
C VAL A 165 -10.91 -10.45 -14.82
N ALA A 166 -9.59 -10.21 -14.83
CA ALA A 166 -8.71 -10.75 -13.80
C ALA A 166 -9.04 -10.21 -12.39
N MET A 167 -9.38 -8.92 -12.29
CA MET A 167 -9.81 -8.30 -11.03
C MET A 167 -11.11 -8.91 -10.51
N CYS A 168 -12.11 -9.09 -11.37
CA CYS A 168 -13.38 -9.73 -11.03
C CYS A 168 -13.15 -11.19 -10.57
N ALA A 169 -12.37 -11.96 -11.31
CA ALA A 169 -12.03 -13.34 -10.95
C ALA A 169 -11.34 -13.42 -9.58
N TYR A 170 -10.39 -12.53 -9.31
CA TYR A 170 -9.75 -12.43 -7.99
C TYR A 170 -10.76 -12.18 -6.87
N LEU A 171 -11.66 -11.19 -7.06
CA LEU A 171 -12.66 -10.82 -6.06
C LEU A 171 -13.61 -11.98 -5.75
N ILE A 172 -14.09 -12.69 -6.79
CA ILE A 172 -14.96 -13.85 -6.64
C ILE A 172 -14.26 -14.97 -5.87
N VAL A 173 -13.03 -15.33 -6.25
CA VAL A 173 -12.26 -16.37 -5.56
C VAL A 173 -12.01 -16.01 -4.10
N ASN A 174 -11.65 -14.75 -3.83
CA ASN A 174 -11.42 -14.28 -2.47
C ASN A 174 -12.71 -14.29 -1.64
N PHE A 175 -13.83 -13.87 -2.23
CA PHE A 175 -15.14 -13.91 -1.58
C PHE A 175 -15.55 -15.35 -1.24
N ILE A 176 -15.45 -16.28 -2.18
CA ILE A 176 -15.76 -17.71 -1.96
C ILE A 176 -14.88 -18.28 -0.85
N LYS A 177 -13.58 -17.98 -0.84
CA LYS A 177 -12.68 -18.43 0.22
C LYS A 177 -13.13 -17.92 1.61
N VAL A 178 -13.45 -16.63 1.72
CA VAL A 178 -13.91 -16.02 2.97
C VAL A 178 -15.21 -16.64 3.44
N GLN A 179 -16.18 -16.82 2.53
CA GLN A 179 -17.50 -17.37 2.87
C GLN A 179 -17.44 -18.85 3.24
N SER A 180 -16.64 -19.64 2.55
CA SER A 180 -16.50 -21.08 2.83
C SER A 180 -15.72 -21.38 4.12
N LYS A 181 -15.13 -20.37 4.78
CA LYS A 181 -14.26 -20.50 5.97
C LYS A 181 -13.18 -21.59 5.80
N THR A 182 -12.76 -21.83 4.56
CA THR A 182 -11.86 -22.94 4.24
C THR A 182 -10.42 -22.61 4.67
N THR A 183 -9.71 -23.64 5.14
CA THR A 183 -8.26 -23.57 5.37
C THR A 183 -7.45 -23.64 4.06
N LYS A 184 -8.12 -23.92 2.92
CA LYS A 184 -7.48 -23.98 1.60
C LYS A 184 -6.97 -22.60 1.17
N THR A 185 -5.84 -22.62 0.47
CA THR A 185 -5.24 -21.43 -0.15
C THR A 185 -6.12 -20.92 -1.31
N MET A 186 -6.04 -19.62 -1.65
CA MET A 186 -6.79 -19.09 -2.79
C MET A 186 -6.48 -19.79 -4.11
N ARG A 187 -5.25 -20.30 -4.28
CA ARG A 187 -4.88 -21.07 -5.47
C ARG A 187 -5.59 -22.41 -5.53
N GLN A 188 -5.73 -23.09 -4.40
CA GLN A 188 -6.50 -24.35 -4.32
C GLN A 188 -7.98 -24.11 -4.58
N VAL A 189 -8.56 -23.05 -4.03
CA VAL A 189 -9.94 -22.64 -4.31
C VAL A 189 -10.13 -22.37 -5.80
N LEU A 190 -9.24 -21.57 -6.41
CA LEU A 190 -9.27 -21.30 -7.84
C LEU A 190 -9.18 -22.60 -8.66
N ARG A 191 -8.27 -23.52 -8.31
CA ARG A 191 -8.12 -24.80 -9.03
C ARG A 191 -9.37 -25.66 -8.94
N LEU A 192 -10.01 -25.75 -7.77
CA LEU A 192 -11.27 -26.47 -7.59
C LEU A 192 -12.38 -25.86 -8.45
N LEU A 193 -12.50 -24.52 -8.43
CA LEU A 193 -13.45 -23.82 -9.28
C LEU A 193 -13.18 -24.07 -10.76
N SER A 194 -11.92 -24.01 -11.21
CA SER A 194 -11.57 -24.24 -12.62
C SER A 194 -11.82 -25.67 -13.09
N LEU A 195 -11.68 -26.67 -12.20
CA LEU A 195 -11.98 -28.07 -12.51
C LEU A 195 -13.49 -28.32 -12.62
N ASN A 196 -14.27 -27.69 -11.73
CA ASN A 196 -15.70 -27.95 -11.62
C ASN A 196 -16.56 -26.95 -12.40
N ALA A 197 -15.98 -25.85 -12.93
CA ALA A 197 -16.74 -24.80 -13.63
C ALA A 197 -17.52 -25.29 -14.84
N PHE A 198 -17.10 -26.42 -15.44
CA PHE A 198 -17.76 -27.02 -16.60
C PHE A 198 -18.37 -28.39 -16.28
N GLU A 199 -18.34 -28.84 -15.02
CA GLU A 199 -19.07 -30.03 -14.63
C GLU A 199 -20.55 -29.71 -14.59
N LYS A 200 -21.34 -30.43 -15.40
CA LYS A 200 -22.79 -30.43 -15.27
C LYS A 200 -23.14 -31.12 -13.95
N MET A 201 -23.60 -30.35 -12.98
CA MET A 201 -24.28 -30.93 -11.83
C MET A 201 -25.67 -31.37 -12.30
N THR A 202 -25.88 -32.69 -12.43
CA THR A 202 -27.23 -33.25 -12.40
C THR A 202 -27.77 -33.01 -10.99
N LEU A 203 -28.64 -32.01 -10.87
CA LEU A 203 -29.49 -31.77 -9.70
C LEU A 203 -30.56 -32.85 -9.60
#